data_AF-A0A3P3YAP8-F1
#
_entry.id   AF-A0A3P3YAP8-F1
#
_cell.length_a   1.000
_cell.length_b   1.000
_cell.length_c   1.000
_cell.angle_alpha   90.00
_cell.angle_beta   90.00
_cell.angle_gamma   90.00
#
_symmetry.space_group_name_H-M   'P 1'
#
loop_
_entity.id
_entity.type
_entity.pdbx_description
1 polymer ?
#
loop_
_entity_poly.entity_id
_entity_poly.type
_entity_poly.pdbx_seq_one_letter_code
_entity_poly.pdbx_strand_id
1 'polypeptide(L)'
;MSSRNGYGGARSSGADDGRRAPMDARTDHDDDSIGTPMSSSPARRHPSPSRSPPRARSMLAEFFRDTIPARTKVEPTLRNWADLFGNGQYRDCLTVARQFLSPGAVDRDPAAASAALEFAVRSMVRLNSRDLSAPRELLAKYPSLVRASPHLAILEAELRDPADRITVLENMLSENPDHDDAVRHALIDAYLHAGTASAAVAMLTSMERVPPLRRSQVLLRAGRLQAALAVLQDVPPPVPADIQIQISVCLIRQDRFAEAIDALSRIVVQGDDLTAAVNLSCALLYTNKSAKSIEVLEERLRRDPGRVVRHTEAFAMLNTLYEMTRDNPTREQEVLISIAQEYGPQVPLPHGLDYA
;
A
#
# COMPACT_ATOMS: atom_id res chain seq x y z
N MET A 1 22.91 -15.77 62.46
CA MET A 1 24.04 -14.83 62.35
C MET A 1 23.59 -13.73 61.41
N SER A 2 22.90 -12.71 61.95
CA SER A 2 23.45 -11.38 62.26
C SER A 2 23.71 -10.59 60.97
N SER A 3 22.78 -9.74 60.52
CA SER A 3 22.69 -8.30 60.84
C SER A 3 22.98 -7.53 59.52
N ARG A 4 22.43 -6.38 59.15
CA ARG A 4 21.55 -5.35 59.73
C ARG A 4 21.11 -4.48 58.53
N ASN A 5 19.83 -4.16 58.39
CA ASN A 5 19.25 -2.82 58.59
C ASN A 5 19.99 -1.61 57.99
N GLY A 6 19.26 -0.82 57.20
CA GLY A 6 18.79 0.46 57.74
C GLY A 6 18.70 1.67 56.80
N TYR A 7 17.47 2.19 56.67
CA TYR A 7 17.07 3.62 56.60
C TYR A 7 17.49 4.45 55.37
N GLY A 8 16.70 5.38 54.83
CA GLY A 8 15.43 6.05 55.17
C GLY A 8 15.23 7.16 54.11
N GLY A 9 14.02 7.46 53.62
CA GLY A 9 13.18 8.59 54.06
C GLY A 9 13.82 9.98 53.80
N ALA A 10 13.18 11.03 53.30
CA ALA A 10 11.80 11.33 52.96
C ALA A 10 11.73 12.70 52.24
N ARG A 11 10.66 12.90 51.46
CA ARG A 11 9.74 14.05 51.32
C ARG A 11 10.19 15.52 51.18
N SER A 12 9.31 16.21 50.42
CA SER A 12 8.80 17.60 50.56
C SER A 12 9.64 18.70 49.88
N SER A 13 9.13 19.82 49.36
CA SER A 13 7.80 20.39 49.07
C SER A 13 8.04 21.84 48.60
N GLY A 14 7.06 22.48 47.94
CA GLY A 14 7.01 23.94 47.68
C GLY A 14 7.05 24.23 46.18
N ALA A 15 6.03 24.76 45.48
CA ALA A 15 4.98 25.74 45.77
C ALA A 15 5.49 27.15 46.10
N ASP A 16 5.53 28.02 45.08
CA ASP A 16 5.18 29.46 45.08
C ASP A 16 5.30 29.93 43.61
N ASP A 17 4.27 30.37 42.88
CA ASP A 17 3.29 31.47 43.03
C ASP A 17 3.85 32.85 42.62
N GLY A 18 3.11 33.58 41.75
CA GLY A 18 3.28 35.03 41.60
C GLY A 18 3.41 35.70 40.21
N ARG A 19 2.25 36.05 39.62
CA ARG A 19 1.89 37.40 39.04
C ARG A 19 2.57 37.89 37.73
N ARG A 20 1.80 38.15 36.63
CA ARG A 20 1.07 39.40 36.22
C ARG A 20 2.00 40.62 36.08
N ALA A 21 1.98 41.50 35.08
CA ALA A 21 1.22 41.76 33.84
C ALA A 21 1.95 42.93 33.06
N PRO A 22 1.43 43.47 31.93
CA PRO A 22 2.14 44.22 30.87
C PRO A 22 2.05 45.77 30.95
N MET A 23 2.77 46.48 30.06
CA MET A 23 2.56 47.87 29.54
C MET A 23 3.73 48.18 28.56
N ASP A 24 3.62 48.67 27.33
CA ASP A 24 2.92 49.78 26.63
C ASP A 24 3.90 50.90 26.19
N ALA A 25 3.54 51.53 25.06
CA ALA A 25 3.92 52.87 24.56
C ALA A 25 5.13 53.05 23.60
N ARG A 26 4.78 53.20 22.31
CA ARG A 26 4.98 54.35 21.38
C ARG A 26 6.15 55.32 21.60
N THR A 27 6.81 55.71 20.49
CA THR A 27 6.74 57.07 19.91
C THR A 27 7.39 57.16 18.52
N ASP A 28 6.73 57.92 17.64
CA ASP A 28 7.15 58.43 16.32
C ASP A 28 8.30 59.44 16.41
N HIS A 29 9.07 59.62 15.33
CA HIS A 29 9.49 60.94 14.83
C HIS A 29 9.96 60.89 13.37
N ASP A 30 9.49 61.90 12.64
CA ASP A 30 9.71 62.26 11.24
C ASP A 30 11.16 62.67 10.93
N ASP A 31 11.60 62.54 9.67
CA ASP A 31 11.96 63.72 8.83
C ASP A 31 12.38 63.33 7.39
N ASP A 32 11.57 63.80 6.45
CA ASP A 32 11.94 64.65 5.31
C ASP A 32 13.12 64.29 4.37
N SER A 33 12.72 63.95 3.13
CA SER A 33 12.76 64.89 1.98
C SER A 33 13.65 64.58 0.74
N ILE A 34 12.99 64.77 -0.42
CA ILE A 34 13.47 65.21 -1.75
C ILE A 34 14.09 64.16 -2.72
N GLY A 35 13.42 64.01 -3.87
CA GLY A 35 14.12 63.84 -5.16
C GLY A 35 13.54 62.81 -6.14
N THR A 36 12.51 63.18 -6.90
CA THR A 36 12.24 62.63 -8.26
C THR A 36 12.94 63.53 -9.29
N PRO A 37 13.45 63.03 -10.44
CA PRO A 37 12.56 62.57 -11.51
C PRO A 37 13.05 61.42 -12.43
N MET A 38 12.05 60.78 -13.03
CA MET A 38 11.99 60.12 -14.36
C MET A 38 13.03 59.06 -14.78
N SER A 39 12.56 57.81 -14.88
CA SER A 39 12.88 56.95 -16.01
C SER A 39 11.73 55.97 -16.30
N SER A 40 11.27 56.03 -17.55
CA SER A 40 10.25 55.23 -18.20
C SER A 40 10.78 53.86 -18.61
N SER A 41 10.18 52.75 -18.12
CA SER A 41 10.22 51.42 -18.75
C SER A 41 9.40 50.36 -17.97
N PRO A 42 9.03 49.22 -18.58
CA PRO A 42 7.65 48.96 -18.99
C PRO A 42 6.87 48.06 -18.03
N ALA A 43 5.55 48.11 -18.20
CA ALA A 43 4.55 47.29 -17.52
C ALA A 43 4.99 45.82 -17.36
N ARG A 44 5.13 45.40 -16.09
CA ARG A 44 5.10 43.99 -15.71
C ARG A 44 3.74 43.44 -16.15
N ARG A 45 3.72 42.71 -17.27
CA ARG A 45 2.61 41.83 -17.60
C ARG A 45 2.50 40.83 -16.46
N HIS A 46 1.43 40.95 -15.68
CA HIS A 46 0.98 39.87 -14.84
C HIS A 46 0.81 38.63 -15.72
N PRO A 47 1.28 37.44 -15.28
CA PRO A 47 0.96 36.22 -15.98
C PRO A 47 -0.57 36.07 -15.98
N SER A 48 -1.14 35.99 -17.17
CA SER A 48 -2.56 35.67 -17.37
C SER A 48 -2.92 34.44 -16.54
N PRO A 49 -4.13 34.38 -15.95
CA PRO A 49 -4.58 33.18 -15.26
C PRO A 49 -4.46 32.01 -16.23
N SER A 50 -3.79 30.97 -15.74
CA SER A 50 -3.55 29.70 -16.41
C SER A 50 -4.77 29.27 -17.21
N ARG A 51 -4.60 29.07 -18.52
CA ARG A 51 -5.51 28.25 -19.31
C ARG A 51 -5.70 26.93 -18.55
N SER A 52 -6.95 26.62 -18.21
CA SER A 52 -7.31 25.31 -17.67
C SER A 52 -6.66 24.23 -18.55
N PRO A 53 -6.04 23.20 -17.96
CA PRO A 53 -5.46 22.12 -18.74
C PRO A 53 -6.50 21.53 -19.71
N PRO A 54 -6.10 21.07 -20.90
CA PRO A 54 -7.02 20.49 -21.86
C PRO A 54 -7.80 19.36 -21.19
N ARG A 55 -9.13 19.42 -21.27
CA ARG A 55 -10.05 18.45 -20.69
C ARG A 55 -9.73 17.07 -21.28
N ALA A 56 -9.36 16.12 -20.42
CA ALA A 56 -9.27 14.73 -20.82
C ALA A 56 -10.66 14.28 -21.26
N ARG A 57 -10.81 13.64 -22.42
CA ARG A 57 -12.06 12.97 -22.79
C ARG A 57 -11.96 11.54 -22.24
N SER A 58 -12.81 11.17 -21.28
CA SER A 58 -12.83 9.79 -20.80
C SER A 58 -13.35 8.92 -21.93
N MET A 59 -12.66 7.82 -22.21
CA MET A 59 -13.12 6.85 -23.18
C MET A 59 -13.93 5.74 -22.52
N LEU A 60 -13.92 5.60 -21.19
CA LEU A 60 -14.63 4.50 -20.51
C LEU A 60 -16.14 4.57 -20.65
N ALA A 61 -16.74 5.74 -20.40
CA ALA A 61 -18.19 5.91 -20.51
C ALA A 61 -18.70 5.82 -21.96
N GLU A 62 -17.80 5.97 -22.93
CA GLU A 62 -18.08 5.71 -24.34
C GLU A 62 -17.88 4.24 -24.69
N PHE A 63 -16.83 3.61 -24.18
CA PHE A 63 -16.48 2.21 -24.42
C PHE A 63 -17.47 1.22 -23.78
N PHE A 64 -17.87 1.48 -22.52
CA PHE A 64 -18.82 0.66 -21.76
C PHE A 64 -20.26 1.19 -21.82
N ARG A 65 -20.58 2.06 -22.80
CA ARG A 65 -21.87 2.77 -22.88
C ARG A 65 -23.08 1.83 -22.86
N ASP A 66 -22.97 0.71 -23.57
CA ASP A 66 -24.11 -0.18 -23.83
C ASP A 66 -24.03 -1.50 -23.06
N THR A 67 -22.83 -1.99 -22.77
CA THR A 67 -22.63 -3.22 -21.97
C THR A 67 -21.25 -3.24 -21.31
N ILE A 68 -21.20 -3.79 -20.09
CA ILE A 68 -19.96 -4.25 -19.46
C ILE A 68 -19.87 -5.76 -19.73
N PRO A 69 -18.79 -6.25 -20.38
CA PRO A 69 -18.64 -7.67 -20.64
C PRO A 69 -18.68 -8.46 -19.34
N ALA A 70 -19.38 -9.59 -19.33
CA ALA A 70 -19.45 -10.44 -18.16
C ALA A 70 -18.07 -11.08 -17.87
N ARG A 71 -17.71 -11.18 -16.59
CA ARG A 71 -16.48 -11.87 -16.20
C ARG A 71 -16.62 -13.38 -16.41
N THR A 72 -15.55 -14.03 -16.87
CA THR A 72 -15.48 -15.50 -16.89
C THR A 72 -15.37 -16.02 -15.45
N LYS A 73 -16.32 -16.84 -15.04
CA LYS A 73 -16.30 -17.50 -13.73
C LYS A 73 -15.48 -18.79 -13.80
N VAL A 74 -14.66 -19.03 -12.78
CA VAL A 74 -14.01 -20.31 -12.55
C VAL A 74 -14.99 -21.21 -11.81
N GLU A 75 -15.23 -22.40 -12.36
CA GLU A 75 -16.12 -23.39 -11.74
C GLU A 75 -15.50 -23.93 -10.44
N PRO A 76 -16.22 -23.91 -9.30
CA PRO A 76 -15.67 -24.39 -8.04
C PRO A 76 -15.41 -25.89 -8.06
N THR A 77 -14.17 -26.31 -7.82
CA THR A 77 -13.79 -27.73 -7.71
C THR A 77 -12.89 -27.95 -6.50
N LEU A 78 -12.94 -29.13 -5.88
CA LEU A 78 -12.03 -29.45 -4.79
C LEU A 78 -10.58 -29.26 -5.29
N ARG A 79 -9.80 -28.43 -4.59
CA ARG A 79 -8.38 -28.08 -4.87
C ARG A 79 -8.09 -26.89 -5.81
N ASN A 80 -9.09 -26.21 -6.36
CA ASN A 80 -8.85 -24.99 -7.16
C ASN A 80 -9.01 -23.67 -6.39
N TRP A 81 -8.83 -23.69 -5.07
CA TRP A 81 -8.96 -22.50 -4.22
C TRP A 81 -8.04 -21.34 -4.62
N ALA A 82 -6.84 -21.64 -5.14
CA ALA A 82 -5.91 -20.60 -5.61
C ALA A 82 -6.46 -19.87 -6.84
N ASP A 83 -7.05 -20.59 -7.79
CA ASP A 83 -7.65 -20.02 -9.00
C ASP A 83 -8.90 -19.20 -8.66
N LEU A 84 -9.76 -19.73 -7.78
CA LEU A 84 -10.93 -19.01 -7.28
C LEU A 84 -10.52 -17.71 -6.56
N PHE A 85 -9.49 -17.77 -5.71
CA PHE A 85 -8.98 -16.61 -5.01
C PHE A 85 -8.39 -15.57 -5.98
N GLY A 86 -7.56 -16.02 -6.94
CA GLY A 86 -6.97 -15.17 -7.98
C GLY A 86 -8.01 -14.50 -8.88
N ASN A 87 -9.12 -15.19 -9.16
CA ASN A 87 -10.25 -14.65 -9.92
C ASN A 87 -11.19 -13.76 -9.08
N GLY A 88 -10.91 -13.56 -7.79
CA GLY A 88 -11.76 -12.76 -6.89
C GLY A 88 -13.09 -13.43 -6.51
N GLN A 89 -13.18 -14.75 -6.63
CA GLN A 89 -14.32 -15.56 -6.17
C GLN A 89 -14.09 -16.00 -4.71
N TYR A 90 -13.90 -15.04 -3.79
CA TYR A 90 -13.52 -15.33 -2.40
C TYR A 90 -14.56 -16.17 -1.65
N ARG A 91 -15.86 -15.97 -1.91
CA ARG A 91 -16.92 -16.82 -1.33
C ARG A 91 -16.85 -18.28 -1.80
N ASP A 92 -16.60 -18.50 -3.09
CA ASP A 92 -16.48 -19.86 -3.64
C ASP A 92 -15.19 -20.51 -3.13
N CYS A 93 -14.09 -19.76 -3.11
CA CYS A 93 -12.81 -20.17 -2.53
C CYS A 93 -12.98 -20.61 -1.07
N LEU A 94 -13.62 -19.79 -0.24
CA LEU A 94 -13.91 -20.11 1.16
C LEU A 94 -14.77 -21.37 1.30
N THR A 95 -15.77 -21.53 0.44
CA THR A 95 -16.69 -22.67 0.47
C THR A 95 -15.96 -23.97 0.17
N VAL A 96 -15.22 -24.03 -0.94
CA VAL A 96 -14.46 -25.20 -1.36
C VAL A 96 -13.34 -25.52 -0.35
N ALA A 97 -12.64 -24.50 0.14
CA ALA A 97 -11.60 -24.69 1.14
C ALA A 97 -12.15 -25.29 2.44
N ARG A 98 -13.29 -24.80 2.94
CA ARG A 98 -13.95 -25.36 4.13
C ARG A 98 -14.44 -26.79 3.93
N GLN A 99 -14.93 -27.14 2.74
CA GLN A 99 -15.30 -28.52 2.41
C GLN A 99 -14.09 -29.47 2.55
N PHE A 100 -12.90 -29.02 2.15
CA PHE A 100 -11.66 -29.79 2.27
C PHE A 100 -11.18 -29.94 3.73
N LEU A 101 -11.52 -29.01 4.62
CA LEU A 101 -11.12 -29.03 6.04
C LEU A 101 -11.98 -29.95 6.93
N SER A 102 -12.78 -30.82 6.32
CA SER A 102 -13.61 -31.79 7.05
C SER A 102 -12.78 -32.84 7.81
N PRO A 103 -13.26 -33.34 8.96
CA PRO A 103 -12.56 -34.38 9.72
C PRO A 103 -12.23 -35.60 8.84
N GLY A 104 -10.97 -36.04 8.85
CA GLY A 104 -10.46 -37.15 8.03
C GLY A 104 -9.87 -36.75 6.68
N ALA A 105 -10.19 -35.58 6.12
CA ALA A 105 -9.47 -35.04 4.95
C ALA A 105 -8.13 -34.40 5.37
N VAL A 106 -8.10 -33.78 6.54
CA VAL A 106 -6.90 -33.18 7.15
C VAL A 106 -5.80 -34.21 7.37
N ASP A 107 -6.14 -35.40 7.90
CA ASP A 107 -5.17 -36.45 8.20
C ASP A 107 -4.63 -37.14 6.94
N ARG A 108 -5.44 -37.19 5.88
CA ARG A 108 -5.06 -37.84 4.60
C ARG A 108 -4.09 -36.99 3.78
N ASP A 109 -4.24 -35.67 3.81
CA ASP A 109 -3.40 -34.75 3.05
C ASP A 109 -3.17 -33.44 3.83
N PRO A 110 -2.24 -33.45 4.82
CA PRO A 110 -1.97 -32.29 5.66
C PRO A 110 -1.44 -31.07 4.88
N ALA A 111 -0.76 -31.30 3.74
CA ALA A 111 -0.25 -30.24 2.89
C ALA A 111 -1.40 -29.51 2.18
N ALA A 112 -2.31 -30.26 1.53
CA ALA A 112 -3.50 -29.68 0.92
C ALA A 112 -4.44 -29.05 1.96
N ALA A 113 -4.52 -29.64 3.17
CA ALA A 113 -5.29 -29.06 4.26
C ALA A 113 -4.69 -27.73 4.76
N SER A 114 -3.36 -27.63 4.83
CA SER A 114 -2.68 -26.38 5.16
C SER A 114 -2.95 -25.29 4.13
N ALA A 115 -2.87 -25.63 2.84
CA ALA A 115 -3.21 -24.71 1.75
C ALA A 115 -4.69 -24.29 1.79
N ALA A 116 -5.61 -25.24 1.95
CA ALA A 116 -7.03 -24.94 2.09
C ALA A 116 -7.31 -24.01 3.27
N LEU A 117 -6.69 -24.25 4.44
CA LEU A 117 -6.82 -23.39 5.59
C LEU A 117 -6.29 -21.97 5.33
N GLU A 118 -5.14 -21.84 4.68
CA GLU A 118 -4.58 -20.55 4.29
C GLU A 118 -5.55 -19.77 3.39
N PHE A 119 -6.04 -20.37 2.32
CA PHE A 119 -6.95 -19.72 1.38
C PHE A 119 -8.33 -19.42 1.98
N ALA A 120 -8.83 -20.26 2.90
CA ALA A 120 -10.05 -19.97 3.65
C ALA A 120 -9.87 -18.71 4.50
N VAL A 121 -8.79 -18.63 5.27
CA VAL A 121 -8.50 -17.47 6.13
C VAL A 121 -8.29 -16.21 5.30
N ARG A 122 -7.48 -16.26 4.23
CA ARG A 122 -7.28 -15.12 3.32
C ARG A 122 -8.60 -14.65 2.69
N SER A 123 -9.47 -15.58 2.30
CA SER A 123 -10.79 -15.25 1.74
C SER A 123 -11.68 -14.56 2.77
N MET A 124 -11.65 -15.01 4.03
CA MET A 124 -12.39 -14.35 5.11
C MET A 124 -11.91 -12.92 5.35
N VAL A 125 -10.58 -12.69 5.38
CA VAL A 125 -10.00 -11.35 5.49
C VAL A 125 -10.39 -10.45 4.31
N ARG A 126 -10.43 -10.99 3.09
CA ARG A 126 -10.85 -10.24 1.90
C ARG A 126 -12.33 -9.87 1.93
N LEU A 127 -13.19 -10.77 2.42
CA LEU A 127 -14.64 -10.56 2.52
C LEU A 127 -15.01 -9.59 3.66
N ASN A 128 -14.24 -9.58 4.73
CA ASN A 128 -14.45 -8.66 5.86
C ASN A 128 -13.11 -8.31 6.52
N SER A 129 -12.51 -7.20 6.10
CA SER A 129 -11.22 -6.75 6.63
C SER A 129 -11.31 -6.09 8.00
N ARG A 130 -12.52 -5.74 8.47
CA ARG A 130 -12.72 -5.03 9.74
C ARG A 130 -12.88 -5.98 10.93
N ASP A 131 -13.39 -7.19 10.70
CA ASP A 131 -13.58 -8.20 11.74
C ASP A 131 -12.67 -9.42 11.50
N LEU A 132 -11.65 -9.52 12.35
CA LEU A 132 -10.67 -10.60 12.29
C LEU A 132 -10.97 -11.74 13.29
N SER A 133 -12.11 -11.72 14.00
CA SER A 133 -12.47 -12.75 14.98
C SER A 133 -12.66 -14.13 14.34
N ALA A 134 -13.47 -14.19 13.28
CA ALA A 134 -13.77 -15.43 12.57
C ALA A 134 -12.54 -16.11 11.91
N PRO A 135 -11.62 -15.39 11.22
CA PRO A 135 -10.42 -16.03 10.69
C PRO A 135 -9.48 -16.53 11.81
N ARG A 136 -9.38 -15.82 12.94
CA ARG A 136 -8.61 -16.27 14.12
C ARG A 136 -9.22 -17.56 14.71
N GLU A 137 -10.55 -17.62 14.85
CA GLU A 137 -11.26 -18.80 15.34
C GLU A 137 -11.05 -20.01 14.42
N LEU A 138 -11.01 -19.78 13.10
CA LEU A 138 -10.76 -20.85 12.14
C LEU A 138 -9.35 -21.45 12.30
N LEU A 139 -8.30 -20.63 12.43
CA LEU A 139 -6.94 -21.12 12.68
C LEU A 139 -6.84 -21.89 14.00
N ALA A 140 -7.52 -21.41 15.06
CA ALA A 140 -7.53 -22.04 16.38
C ALA A 140 -8.11 -23.47 16.39
N LYS A 141 -8.93 -23.83 15.38
CA LYS A 141 -9.47 -25.21 15.21
C LYS A 141 -8.43 -26.20 14.68
N TYR A 142 -7.34 -25.73 14.10
CA TYR A 142 -6.31 -26.57 13.46
C TYR A 142 -4.90 -26.29 13.99
N PRO A 143 -4.66 -26.35 15.31
CA PRO A 143 -3.39 -25.95 15.91
C PRO A 143 -2.20 -26.82 15.49
N SER A 144 -2.44 -28.07 15.08
CA SER A 144 -1.39 -28.95 14.53
C SER A 144 -0.92 -28.48 13.15
N LEU A 145 -1.83 -28.07 12.27
CA LEU A 145 -1.49 -27.52 10.95
C LEU A 145 -0.75 -26.19 11.08
N VAL A 146 -1.21 -25.32 11.99
CA VAL A 146 -0.56 -24.02 12.25
C VAL A 146 0.87 -24.21 12.73
N ARG A 147 1.11 -25.10 13.71
CA ARG A 147 2.47 -25.39 14.18
C ARG A 147 3.37 -26.04 13.13
N ALA A 148 2.79 -26.85 12.23
CA ALA A 148 3.55 -27.54 11.20
C ALA A 148 3.86 -26.67 9.98
N SER A 149 3.19 -25.53 9.81
CA SER A 149 3.29 -24.66 8.63
C SER A 149 3.72 -23.25 9.00
N PRO A 150 4.95 -22.82 8.64
CA PRO A 150 5.40 -21.45 8.84
C PRO A 150 4.45 -20.40 8.23
N HIS A 151 3.87 -20.69 7.06
CA HIS A 151 2.92 -19.78 6.41
C HIS A 151 1.64 -19.58 7.22
N LEU A 152 1.12 -20.65 7.85
CA LEU A 152 -0.06 -20.54 8.72
C LEU A 152 0.26 -19.84 10.04
N ALA A 153 1.43 -20.10 10.63
CA ALA A 153 1.88 -19.39 11.83
C ALA A 153 2.10 -17.89 11.57
N ILE A 154 2.69 -17.52 10.43
CA ILE A 154 2.80 -16.13 10.00
C ILE A 154 1.41 -15.52 9.81
N LEU A 155 0.50 -16.22 9.13
CA LEU A 155 -0.87 -15.74 8.91
C LEU A 155 -1.62 -15.56 10.24
N GLU A 156 -1.43 -16.45 11.20
CA GLU A 156 -1.96 -16.30 12.56
C GLU A 156 -1.43 -15.02 13.24
N ALA A 157 -0.12 -14.78 13.14
CA ALA A 157 0.52 -13.58 13.68
C ALA A 157 0.01 -12.30 12.98
N GLU A 158 -0.20 -12.34 11.65
CA GLU A 158 -0.74 -11.21 10.88
C GLU A 158 -2.16 -10.82 11.27
N LEU A 159 -2.94 -11.77 11.76
CA LEU A 159 -4.28 -11.49 12.26
C LEU A 159 -4.27 -10.85 13.65
N ARG A 160 -3.17 -10.83 14.39
CA ARG A 160 -3.09 -10.23 15.73
C ARG A 160 -2.90 -8.71 15.66
N ASP A 161 -3.08 -8.05 16.80
CA ASP A 161 -2.77 -6.62 16.92
C ASP A 161 -1.27 -6.38 16.71
N PRO A 162 -0.85 -5.18 16.23
CA PRO A 162 0.52 -4.95 15.79
C PRO A 162 1.62 -5.29 16.81
N ALA A 163 1.40 -5.03 18.09
CA ALA A 163 2.36 -5.34 19.15
C ALA A 163 2.50 -6.85 19.41
N ASP A 164 1.36 -7.56 19.43
CA ASP A 164 1.32 -9.01 19.62
C ASP A 164 1.93 -9.74 18.42
N ARG A 165 1.70 -9.23 17.20
CA ARG A 165 2.30 -9.75 15.97
C ARG A 165 3.82 -9.81 16.05
N ILE A 166 4.46 -8.71 16.48
CA ILE A 166 5.92 -8.64 16.62
C ILE A 166 6.39 -9.68 17.64
N THR A 167 5.77 -9.68 18.83
CA THR A 167 6.12 -10.60 19.92
C THR A 167 6.05 -12.06 19.49
N VAL A 168 4.98 -12.46 18.78
CA VAL A 168 4.81 -13.83 18.29
C VAL A 168 5.89 -14.20 17.27
N LEU A 169 6.18 -13.31 16.31
CA LEU A 169 7.19 -13.56 15.28
C LEU A 169 8.62 -13.60 15.86
N GLU A 170 8.92 -12.78 16.87
CA GLU A 170 10.19 -12.85 17.62
C GLU A 170 10.31 -14.18 18.37
N ASN A 171 9.25 -14.61 19.05
CA ASN A 171 9.24 -15.88 19.76
C ASN A 171 9.48 -17.05 18.81
N MET A 172 8.83 -17.06 17.63
CA MET A 172 9.07 -18.07 16.60
C MET A 172 10.56 -18.14 16.24
N LEU A 173 11.20 -17.00 15.94
CA LEU A 173 12.64 -16.98 15.63
C LEU A 173 13.53 -17.37 16.82
N SER A 174 13.10 -17.12 18.06
CA SER A 174 13.85 -17.50 19.25
C SER A 174 13.81 -19.00 19.52
N GLU A 175 12.66 -19.64 19.28
CA GLU A 175 12.45 -21.08 19.47
C GLU A 175 13.15 -21.90 18.38
N ASN A 176 13.25 -21.32 17.17
CA ASN A 176 13.99 -21.91 16.07
C ASN A 176 14.73 -20.82 15.29
N PRO A 177 16.00 -20.53 15.64
CA PRO A 177 16.81 -19.51 14.98
C PRO A 177 17.05 -19.78 13.48
N ASP A 178 16.98 -21.04 13.07
CA ASP A 178 17.08 -21.48 11.68
C ASP A 178 15.72 -21.47 10.96
N HIS A 179 14.69 -20.86 11.56
CA HIS A 179 13.40 -20.69 10.91
C HIS A 179 13.51 -19.99 9.56
N ASP A 180 12.55 -20.34 8.70
CA ASP A 180 12.39 -19.88 7.33
C ASP A 180 12.53 -18.35 7.22
N ASP A 181 13.23 -17.90 6.18
CA ASP A 181 13.33 -16.49 5.77
C ASP A 181 11.95 -15.82 5.67
N ALA A 182 10.89 -16.59 5.43
CA ALA A 182 9.50 -16.14 5.51
C ALA A 182 9.15 -15.47 6.85
N VAL A 183 9.58 -16.03 7.99
CA VAL A 183 9.32 -15.47 9.33
C VAL A 183 10.10 -14.16 9.51
N ARG A 184 11.37 -14.14 9.08
CA ARG A 184 12.20 -12.93 9.11
C ARG A 184 11.61 -11.82 8.26
N HIS A 185 11.12 -12.15 7.07
CA HIS A 185 10.42 -11.20 6.20
C HIS A 185 9.12 -10.69 6.81
N ALA A 186 8.31 -11.56 7.43
CA ALA A 186 7.09 -11.16 8.11
C ALA A 186 7.36 -10.23 9.31
N LEU A 187 8.45 -10.47 10.04
CA LEU A 187 8.89 -9.64 11.16
C LEU A 187 9.45 -8.29 10.69
N ILE A 188 10.21 -8.25 9.59
CA ILE A 188 10.63 -7.01 8.93
C ILE A 188 9.40 -6.15 8.58
N ASP A 189 8.38 -6.74 7.97
CA ASP A 189 7.17 -6.00 7.63
C ASP A 189 6.44 -5.52 8.90
N ALA A 190 6.37 -6.35 9.96
CA ALA A 190 5.79 -5.95 11.24
C ALA A 190 6.50 -4.73 11.85
N TYR A 191 7.84 -4.73 11.88
CA TYR A 191 8.64 -3.59 12.33
C TYR A 191 8.41 -2.32 11.50
N LEU A 192 8.31 -2.45 10.17
CA LEU A 192 8.03 -1.31 9.31
C LEU A 192 6.63 -0.71 9.60
N HIS A 193 5.63 -1.53 9.88
CA HIS A 193 4.28 -1.05 10.22
C HIS A 193 4.23 -0.42 11.61
N ALA A 194 5.03 -0.91 12.57
CA ALA A 194 5.17 -0.33 13.90
C ALA A 194 6.05 0.94 13.92
N GLY A 195 6.62 1.36 12.79
CA GLY A 195 7.50 2.54 12.71
C GLY A 195 8.91 2.30 13.25
N THR A 196 9.27 1.07 13.61
CA THR A 196 10.61 0.70 14.12
C THR A 196 11.55 0.35 12.96
N ALA A 197 11.79 1.32 12.08
CA ALA A 197 12.57 1.11 10.86
C ALA A 197 14.01 0.63 11.11
N SER A 198 14.62 1.01 12.24
CA SER A 198 15.95 0.53 12.64
C SER A 198 15.97 -0.99 12.86
N ALA A 199 14.97 -1.54 13.54
CA ALA A 199 14.84 -2.98 13.78
C ALA A 199 14.62 -3.75 12.47
N ALA A 200 13.80 -3.21 11.56
CA ALA A 200 13.60 -3.77 10.23
C ALA A 200 14.92 -3.86 9.43
N VAL A 201 15.72 -2.78 9.43
CA VAL A 201 17.01 -2.75 8.72
C VAL A 201 18.06 -3.64 9.38
N ALA A 202 18.07 -3.73 10.72
CA ALA A 202 18.94 -4.64 11.45
C ALA A 202 18.64 -6.11 11.09
N MET A 203 17.37 -6.50 11.09
CA MET A 203 16.94 -7.83 10.67
C MET A 203 17.32 -8.10 9.21
N LEU A 204 17.06 -7.16 8.31
CA LEU A 204 17.46 -7.25 6.89
C LEU A 204 18.97 -7.48 6.72
N THR A 205 19.80 -6.85 7.56
CA THR A 205 21.26 -6.97 7.52
C THR A 205 21.76 -8.31 8.08
N SER A 206 20.99 -8.93 8.98
CA SER A 206 21.30 -10.26 9.54
C SER A 206 21.03 -11.41 8.56
N MET A 207 20.27 -11.17 7.50
CA MET A 207 19.93 -12.18 6.51
C MET A 207 21.07 -12.35 5.49
N GLU A 208 21.51 -13.59 5.26
CA GLU A 208 22.62 -13.89 4.34
C GLU A 208 22.28 -13.51 2.88
N ARG A 209 21.07 -13.85 2.43
CA ARG A 209 20.64 -13.66 1.05
C ARG A 209 19.26 -13.02 1.00
N VAL A 210 19.25 -11.73 0.66
CA VAL A 210 18.00 -11.02 0.38
C VAL A 210 18.02 -10.55 -1.06
N PRO A 211 17.02 -10.92 -1.89
CA PRO A 211 16.92 -10.44 -3.26
C PRO A 211 17.00 -8.89 -3.32
N PRO A 212 17.71 -8.30 -4.30
CA PRO A 212 17.88 -6.85 -4.41
C PRO A 212 16.55 -6.08 -4.37
N LEU A 213 15.52 -6.61 -5.04
CA LEU A 213 14.18 -6.05 -5.04
C LEU A 213 13.64 -5.93 -3.60
N ARG A 214 13.61 -7.04 -2.86
CA ARG A 214 13.10 -7.08 -1.48
C ARG A 214 13.93 -6.17 -0.56
N ARG A 215 15.27 -6.21 -0.68
CA ARG A 215 16.17 -5.36 0.11
C ARG A 215 15.87 -3.87 -0.12
N SER A 216 15.71 -3.46 -1.37
CA SER A 216 15.39 -2.07 -1.72
C SER A 216 14.01 -1.62 -1.20
N GLN A 217 12.99 -2.48 -1.25
CA GLN A 217 11.65 -2.18 -0.75
C GLN A 217 11.65 -1.90 0.75
N VAL A 218 12.38 -2.72 1.52
CA VAL A 218 12.54 -2.52 2.97
C VAL A 218 13.28 -1.21 3.25
N LEU A 219 14.39 -0.95 2.53
CA LEU A 219 15.16 0.29 2.67
C LEU A 219 14.32 1.53 2.33
N LEU A 220 13.50 1.48 1.28
CA LEU A 220 12.59 2.57 0.92
C LEU A 220 11.56 2.87 1.99
N ARG A 221 10.91 1.83 2.53
CA ARG A 221 9.94 1.98 3.62
C ARG A 221 10.59 2.48 4.92
N ALA A 222 11.87 2.15 5.13
CA ALA A 222 12.70 2.68 6.21
C ALA A 222 13.26 4.10 5.94
N GLY A 223 12.86 4.75 4.83
CA GLY A 223 13.32 6.10 4.46
C GLY A 223 14.77 6.16 3.97
N ARG A 224 15.42 5.02 3.70
CA ARG A 224 16.81 4.93 3.22
C ARG A 224 16.85 4.94 1.69
N LEU A 225 16.35 6.01 1.10
CA LEU A 225 16.13 6.15 -0.35
C LEU A 225 17.41 5.94 -1.18
N GLN A 226 18.53 6.56 -0.80
CA GLN A 226 19.79 6.42 -1.54
C GLN A 226 20.36 5.01 -1.45
N ALA A 227 20.28 4.37 -0.28
CA ALA A 227 20.73 2.99 -0.11
C ALA A 227 19.88 2.03 -0.94
N ALA A 228 18.56 2.25 -1.01
CA ALA A 228 17.68 1.44 -1.85
C ALA A 228 18.02 1.56 -3.34
N LEU A 229 18.24 2.77 -3.83
CA LEU A 229 18.61 3.00 -5.22
C LEU A 229 19.97 2.36 -5.56
N ALA A 230 20.96 2.50 -4.68
CA ALA A 230 22.28 1.89 -4.86
C ALA A 230 22.20 0.36 -4.99
N VAL A 231 21.42 -0.31 -4.13
CA VAL A 231 21.20 -1.76 -4.22
C VAL A 231 20.61 -2.19 -5.57
N LEU A 232 19.69 -1.39 -6.12
CA LEU A 232 19.05 -1.71 -7.40
C LEU A 232 19.95 -1.43 -8.60
N GLN A 233 20.77 -0.38 -8.52
CA GLN A 233 21.72 -0.01 -9.58
C GLN A 233 22.92 -0.95 -9.68
N ASP A 234 23.20 -1.72 -8.62
CA ASP A 234 24.23 -2.76 -8.61
C ASP A 234 23.80 -4.04 -9.37
N VAL A 235 22.52 -4.16 -9.73
CA VAL A 235 22.03 -5.29 -10.51
C VAL A 235 22.56 -5.20 -11.95
N PRO A 236 23.32 -6.20 -12.44
CA PRO A 236 23.94 -6.12 -13.76
C PRO A 236 22.89 -6.25 -14.88
N PRO A 237 23.13 -5.63 -16.06
CA PRO A 237 22.26 -5.78 -17.21
C PRO A 237 22.29 -7.22 -17.78
N PRO A 238 21.18 -7.72 -18.36
CA PRO A 238 19.90 -7.03 -18.53
C PRO A 238 19.11 -6.94 -17.22
N VAL A 239 18.67 -5.72 -16.87
CA VAL A 239 17.98 -5.46 -15.59
C VAL A 239 16.53 -5.92 -15.69
N PRO A 240 16.04 -6.78 -14.77
CA PRO A 240 14.65 -7.22 -14.73
C PRO A 240 13.63 -6.07 -14.62
N ALA A 241 12.44 -6.25 -15.20
CA ALA A 241 11.41 -5.20 -15.25
C ALA A 241 10.92 -4.74 -13.87
N ASP A 242 10.77 -5.67 -12.92
CA ASP A 242 10.41 -5.39 -11.52
C ASP A 242 11.47 -4.52 -10.81
N ILE A 243 12.76 -4.77 -11.06
CA ILE A 243 13.87 -3.93 -10.60
C ILE A 243 13.80 -2.54 -11.26
N GLN A 244 13.53 -2.45 -12.57
CA GLN A 244 13.39 -1.17 -13.27
C GLN A 244 12.19 -0.34 -12.75
N ILE A 245 11.07 -0.99 -12.44
CA ILE A 245 9.91 -0.37 -11.80
C ILE A 245 10.32 0.17 -10.43
N GLN A 246 11.03 -0.63 -9.62
CA GLN A 246 11.45 -0.20 -8.29
C GLN A 246 12.49 0.94 -8.31
N ILE A 247 13.38 0.97 -9.30
CA ILE A 247 14.27 2.11 -9.56
C ILE A 247 13.41 3.35 -9.85
N SER A 248 12.38 3.22 -10.68
CA SER A 248 11.47 4.33 -11.02
C SER A 248 10.71 4.84 -9.79
N VAL A 249 10.30 3.97 -8.87
CA VAL A 249 9.75 4.37 -7.57
C VAL A 249 10.75 5.19 -6.75
N CYS A 250 12.03 4.81 -6.76
CA CYS A 250 13.08 5.61 -6.11
C CYS A 250 13.20 6.99 -6.77
N LEU A 251 13.19 7.06 -8.11
CA LEU A 251 13.27 8.32 -8.86
C LEU A 251 12.08 9.25 -8.55
N ILE A 252 10.86 8.71 -8.49
CA ILE A 252 9.66 9.46 -8.08
C ILE A 252 9.84 10.07 -6.69
N ARG A 253 10.35 9.30 -5.72
CA ARG A 253 10.62 9.79 -4.36
C ARG A 253 11.77 10.80 -4.26
N GLN A 254 12.57 10.94 -5.32
CA GLN A 254 13.63 11.95 -5.45
C GLN A 254 13.17 13.16 -6.28
N ASP A 255 11.87 13.27 -6.60
CA ASP A 255 11.30 14.27 -7.51
C ASP A 255 11.88 14.25 -8.93
N ARG A 256 12.55 13.16 -9.31
CA ARG A 256 13.13 12.93 -10.65
C ARG A 256 12.08 12.36 -11.60
N PHE A 257 10.96 13.06 -11.71
CA PHE A 257 9.77 12.58 -12.41
C PHE A 257 10.01 12.35 -13.91
N ALA A 258 10.82 13.18 -14.57
CA ALA A 258 11.08 13.04 -16.00
C ALA A 258 11.74 11.69 -16.35
N GLU A 259 12.73 11.28 -15.55
CA GLU A 259 13.44 10.02 -15.73
C GLU A 259 12.54 8.82 -15.39
N ALA A 260 11.77 8.92 -14.29
CA ALA A 260 10.80 7.90 -13.94
C ALA A 260 9.72 7.70 -15.02
N ILE A 261 9.18 8.79 -15.56
CA ILE A 261 8.18 8.75 -16.65
C ILE A 261 8.76 8.06 -17.87
N ASP A 262 9.98 8.43 -18.30
CA ASP A 262 10.60 7.83 -19.48
C ASP A 262 10.85 6.32 -19.31
N ALA A 263 11.39 5.91 -18.16
CA ALA A 263 11.62 4.51 -17.85
C ALA A 263 10.31 3.70 -17.79
N LEU A 264 9.32 4.17 -17.03
CA LEU A 264 8.03 3.48 -16.86
C LEU A 264 7.22 3.45 -18.15
N SER A 265 7.28 4.51 -18.97
CA SER A 265 6.58 4.53 -20.27
C SER A 265 7.07 3.41 -21.18
N ARG A 266 8.39 3.13 -21.19
CA ARG A 266 8.95 2.02 -21.98
C ARG A 266 8.41 0.67 -21.51
N ILE A 267 8.34 0.43 -20.20
CA ILE A 267 7.79 -0.80 -19.61
C ILE A 267 6.30 -0.94 -19.93
N VAL A 268 5.53 0.13 -19.77
CA VAL A 268 4.08 0.17 -20.03
C VAL A 268 3.77 -0.06 -21.51
N VAL A 269 4.57 0.48 -22.44
CA VAL A 269 4.38 0.26 -23.89
C VAL A 269 4.72 -1.18 -24.29
N GLN A 270 5.74 -1.77 -23.68
CA GLN A 270 6.23 -3.12 -24.02
C GLN A 270 5.43 -4.25 -23.37
N GLY A 271 4.68 -3.97 -22.30
CA GLY A 271 4.01 -5.02 -21.52
C GLY A 271 2.68 -4.62 -20.89
N ASP A 272 2.13 -5.57 -20.13
CA ASP A 272 0.90 -5.40 -19.35
C ASP A 272 1.17 -5.39 -17.84
N ASP A 273 2.19 -4.63 -17.43
CA ASP A 273 2.51 -4.47 -16.01
C ASP A 273 1.65 -3.35 -15.38
N LEU A 274 0.67 -3.75 -14.56
CA LEU A 274 -0.23 -2.81 -13.89
C LEU A 274 0.51 -1.97 -12.83
N THR A 275 1.51 -2.52 -12.16
CA THR A 275 2.32 -1.80 -11.18
C THR A 275 3.13 -0.69 -11.85
N ALA A 276 3.71 -0.96 -13.02
CA ALA A 276 4.37 0.06 -13.84
C ALA A 276 3.39 1.15 -14.28
N ALA A 277 2.18 0.78 -14.70
CA ALA A 277 1.14 1.73 -15.11
C ALA A 277 0.70 2.64 -13.94
N VAL A 278 0.48 2.10 -12.75
CA VAL A 278 0.14 2.87 -11.54
C VAL A 278 1.27 3.84 -11.17
N ASN A 279 2.52 3.38 -11.17
CA ASN A 279 3.66 4.26 -10.88
C ASN A 279 3.86 5.34 -11.94
N LEU A 280 3.58 5.03 -13.22
CA LEU A 280 3.61 6.02 -14.31
C LEU A 280 2.53 7.08 -14.09
N SER A 281 1.31 6.66 -13.77
CA SER A 281 0.19 7.54 -13.44
C SER A 281 0.50 8.45 -12.24
N CYS A 282 1.11 7.92 -11.18
CA CYS A 282 1.64 8.73 -10.07
C CYS A 282 2.61 9.82 -10.57
N ALA A 283 3.63 9.45 -11.35
CA ALA A 283 4.63 10.40 -11.83
C ALA A 283 4.02 11.46 -12.78
N LEU A 284 3.05 11.06 -13.61
CA LEU A 284 2.29 11.97 -14.46
C LEU A 284 1.44 12.94 -13.63
N LEU A 285 0.80 12.48 -12.56
CA LEU A 285 0.04 13.32 -11.65
C LEU A 285 0.91 14.39 -10.99
N TYR A 286 2.09 14.01 -10.45
CA TYR A 286 3.04 14.97 -9.87
C TYR A 286 3.55 16.03 -10.86
N THR A 287 3.51 15.72 -12.16
CA THR A 287 3.89 16.66 -13.22
C THR A 287 2.68 17.37 -13.86
N ASN A 288 1.53 17.35 -13.20
CA ASN A 288 0.26 17.95 -13.65
C ASN A 288 -0.21 17.46 -15.03
N LYS A 289 0.08 16.20 -15.36
CA LYS A 289 -0.34 15.51 -16.59
C LYS A 289 -1.49 14.54 -16.31
N SER A 290 -2.47 14.97 -15.52
CA SER A 290 -3.59 14.14 -15.07
C SER A 290 -4.38 13.51 -16.22
N ALA A 291 -4.52 14.19 -17.36
CA ALA A 291 -5.16 13.64 -18.55
C ALA A 291 -4.46 12.37 -19.07
N LYS A 292 -3.12 12.40 -19.18
CA LYS A 292 -2.33 11.23 -19.59
C LYS A 292 -2.37 10.13 -18.53
N SER A 293 -2.41 10.51 -17.25
CA SER A 293 -2.54 9.56 -16.14
C SER A 293 -3.84 8.76 -16.24
N ILE A 294 -4.96 9.42 -16.60
CA ILE A 294 -6.25 8.78 -16.85
C ILE A 294 -6.14 7.84 -18.05
N GLU A 295 -5.61 8.31 -19.19
CA GLU A 295 -5.46 7.48 -20.41
C GLU A 295 -4.72 6.16 -20.14
N VAL A 296 -3.63 6.22 -19.35
CA VAL A 296 -2.84 5.05 -18.96
C VAL A 296 -3.68 4.03 -18.19
N LEU A 297 -4.43 4.46 -17.18
CA LEU A 297 -5.24 3.55 -16.35
C LEU A 297 -6.51 3.08 -17.07
N GLU A 298 -7.15 3.92 -17.88
CA GLU A 298 -8.30 3.55 -18.69
C GLU A 298 -7.94 2.46 -19.72
N GLU A 299 -6.76 2.53 -20.34
CA GLU A 299 -6.28 1.46 -21.23
C GLU A 299 -6.13 0.13 -20.50
N ARG A 300 -5.59 0.13 -19.27
CA ARG A 300 -5.48 -1.09 -18.46
C ARG A 300 -6.83 -1.65 -18.06
N LEU A 301 -7.74 -0.78 -17.63
CA LEU A 301 -9.09 -1.18 -17.25
C LEU A 301 -9.86 -1.76 -18.45
N ARG A 302 -9.66 -1.24 -19.66
CA ARG A 302 -10.28 -1.80 -20.88
C ARG A 302 -9.76 -3.20 -21.24
N ARG A 303 -8.48 -3.49 -20.97
CA ARG A 303 -7.87 -4.80 -21.29
C ARG A 303 -8.22 -5.87 -20.27
N ASP A 304 -8.12 -5.54 -18.98
CA ASP A 304 -8.41 -6.47 -17.88
C ASP A 304 -9.12 -5.72 -16.75
N PRO A 305 -10.45 -5.57 -16.84
CA PRO A 305 -11.22 -4.86 -15.83
C PRO A 305 -11.08 -5.48 -14.44
N GLY A 306 -11.03 -6.82 -14.37
CA GLY A 306 -10.95 -7.55 -13.12
C GLY A 306 -9.63 -7.36 -12.39
N ARG A 307 -8.50 -7.36 -13.10
CA ARG A 307 -7.20 -7.10 -12.48
C ARG A 307 -7.11 -5.69 -11.92
N VAL A 308 -7.65 -4.69 -12.61
CA VAL A 308 -7.63 -3.31 -12.12
C VAL A 308 -8.57 -3.13 -10.93
N VAL A 309 -9.79 -3.67 -10.96
CA VAL A 309 -10.74 -3.61 -9.82
C VAL A 309 -10.14 -4.24 -8.56
N ARG A 310 -9.42 -5.37 -8.69
CA ARG A 310 -8.76 -6.03 -7.57
C ARG A 310 -7.50 -5.31 -7.09
N HIS A 311 -6.93 -4.42 -7.89
CA HIS A 311 -5.79 -3.58 -7.52
C HIS A 311 -6.27 -2.27 -6.91
N THR A 312 -6.55 -2.28 -5.61
CA THR A 312 -7.19 -1.16 -4.89
C THR A 312 -6.56 0.21 -5.17
N GLU A 313 -5.23 0.30 -5.25
CA GLU A 313 -4.54 1.57 -5.55
C GLU A 313 -4.81 2.07 -6.97
N ALA A 314 -4.90 1.19 -7.96
CA ALA A 314 -5.11 1.58 -9.36
C ALA A 314 -6.54 2.11 -9.55
N PHE A 315 -7.50 1.37 -8.98
CA PHE A 315 -8.91 1.71 -9.06
C PHE A 315 -9.24 2.98 -8.26
N ALA A 316 -8.69 3.12 -7.05
CA ALA A 316 -8.83 4.34 -6.24
C ALA A 316 -8.19 5.56 -6.92
N MET A 317 -6.98 5.40 -7.47
CA MET A 317 -6.31 6.49 -8.19
C MET A 317 -7.10 6.95 -9.41
N LEU A 318 -7.70 6.03 -10.16
CA LEU A 318 -8.54 6.40 -11.29
C LEU A 318 -9.78 7.19 -10.84
N ASN A 319 -10.43 6.79 -9.74
CA ASN A 319 -11.53 7.57 -9.15
C ASN A 319 -11.09 8.98 -8.76
N THR A 320 -9.99 9.10 -8.00
CA THR A 320 -9.45 10.41 -7.60
C THR A 320 -9.09 11.28 -8.81
N LEU A 321 -8.53 10.70 -9.87
CA LEU A 321 -8.22 11.44 -11.09
C LEU A 321 -9.48 11.98 -11.76
N TYR A 322 -10.60 11.25 -11.74
CA TYR A 322 -11.88 11.78 -12.24
C TYR A 322 -12.39 12.93 -11.39
N GLU A 323 -12.40 12.78 -10.07
CA GLU A 323 -12.80 13.86 -9.14
C GLU A 323 -11.97 15.13 -9.34
N MET A 324 -10.66 14.99 -9.58
CA MET A 324 -9.75 16.12 -9.79
C MET A 324 -9.86 16.80 -11.15
N THR A 325 -10.28 16.09 -12.20
CA THR A 325 -10.16 16.57 -13.60
C THR A 325 -11.48 16.80 -14.31
N ARG A 326 -12.59 16.30 -13.77
CA ARG A 326 -13.92 16.38 -14.38
C ARG A 326 -14.74 17.47 -13.69
N ASP A 327 -15.43 18.26 -14.50
CA ASP A 327 -16.42 19.22 -14.00
C ASP A 327 -17.61 18.48 -13.32
N ASN A 328 -17.93 17.28 -13.80
CA ASN A 328 -18.89 16.36 -13.19
C ASN A 328 -18.41 14.91 -13.41
N PRO A 329 -17.84 14.24 -12.40
CA PRO A 329 -17.30 12.89 -12.53
C PRO A 329 -18.36 11.78 -12.45
N THR A 330 -19.64 12.10 -12.19
CA THR A 330 -20.67 11.09 -11.87
C THR A 330 -20.80 10.02 -12.94
N ARG A 331 -20.74 10.39 -14.22
CA ARG A 331 -20.88 9.43 -15.32
C ARG A 331 -19.72 8.43 -15.36
N GLU A 332 -18.49 8.89 -15.19
CA GLU A 332 -17.33 8.01 -15.11
C GLU A 332 -17.37 7.14 -13.84
N GLN A 333 -17.83 7.69 -12.71
CA GLN A 333 -17.97 6.95 -11.46
C GLN A 333 -19.04 5.85 -11.55
N GLU A 334 -20.20 6.10 -12.17
CA GLU A 334 -21.23 5.09 -12.44
C GLU A 334 -20.67 3.90 -13.24
N VAL A 335 -19.79 4.18 -14.21
CA VAL A 335 -19.12 3.15 -15.01
C VAL A 335 -18.12 2.37 -14.15
N LEU A 336 -17.30 3.05 -13.34
CA LEU A 336 -16.38 2.39 -12.41
C LEU A 336 -17.14 1.44 -11.46
N ILE A 337 -18.23 1.93 -10.88
CA ILE A 337 -19.09 1.17 -9.97
C ILE A 337 -19.65 -0.07 -10.67
N SER A 338 -20.19 0.09 -11.87
CA SER A 338 -20.77 -1.03 -12.64
C SER A 338 -19.70 -2.07 -13.00
N ILE A 339 -18.48 -1.63 -13.33
CA ILE A 339 -17.33 -2.54 -13.56
C ILE A 339 -16.95 -3.27 -12.27
N ALA A 340 -16.93 -2.56 -11.14
CA ALA A 340 -16.63 -3.18 -9.85
C ALA A 340 -17.68 -4.22 -9.45
N GLN A 341 -18.96 -3.96 -9.70
CA GLN A 341 -20.04 -4.93 -9.46
C GLN A 341 -19.89 -6.19 -10.32
N GLU A 342 -19.51 -6.06 -11.59
CA GLU A 342 -19.33 -7.21 -12.46
C GLU A 342 -18.06 -8.00 -12.12
N TYR A 343 -16.93 -7.30 -11.96
CA TYR A 343 -15.62 -7.94 -11.91
C TYR A 343 -15.10 -8.22 -10.48
N GLY A 344 -15.61 -7.50 -9.48
CA GLY A 344 -15.21 -7.62 -8.08
C GLY A 344 -16.34 -7.32 -7.09
N PRO A 345 -17.52 -7.96 -7.18
CA PRO A 345 -18.67 -7.64 -6.32
C PRO A 345 -18.43 -7.86 -4.81
N GLN A 346 -17.33 -8.53 -4.47
CA GLN A 346 -16.91 -8.83 -3.11
C GLN A 346 -15.77 -7.92 -2.63
N VAL A 347 -15.24 -7.07 -3.51
CA VAL A 347 -14.19 -6.09 -3.20
C VAL A 347 -14.88 -4.80 -2.75
N PRO A 348 -14.53 -4.24 -1.58
CA PRO A 348 -15.04 -2.94 -1.16
C PRO A 348 -14.71 -1.85 -2.20
N LEU A 349 -15.68 -0.98 -2.48
CA LEU A 349 -15.44 0.18 -3.32
C LEU A 349 -14.50 1.17 -2.61
N PRO A 350 -13.65 1.90 -3.35
CA PRO A 350 -12.87 3.01 -2.80
C PRO A 350 -13.78 4.07 -2.15
N HIS A 351 -13.24 4.79 -1.17
CA HIS A 351 -13.92 5.96 -0.59
C HIS A 351 -14.34 6.96 -1.68
N GLY A 352 -15.56 7.48 -1.59
CA GLY A 352 -16.14 8.40 -2.57
C GLY A 352 -16.90 7.70 -3.72
N LEU A 353 -16.70 6.39 -3.90
CA LEU A 353 -17.53 5.53 -4.75
C LEU A 353 -18.56 4.78 -3.88
N ASP A 354 -19.35 5.50 -3.11
CA ASP A 354 -20.46 4.92 -2.34
C ASP A 354 -21.77 5.18 -3.09
N TYR A 355 -22.60 4.15 -3.25
CA TYR A 355 -24.00 4.37 -3.63
C TYR A 355 -24.73 5.13 -2.52
N ALA A 356 -25.50 6.14 -2.93
CA ALA A 356 -26.69 6.56 -2.21
C ALA A 356 -27.86 5.65 -2.61
#